data_AF-A0A969ZRQ1-F1
#
_entry.id   AF-A0A969ZRQ1-F1
#
_cell.length_a   1.000
_cell.length_b   1.000
_cell.length_c   1.000
_cell.angle_alpha   90.00
_cell.angle_beta   90.00
_cell.angle_gamma   90.00
#
_symmetry.space_group_name_H-M   'P 1'
#
loop_
_entity.id
_entity.type
_entity.pdbx_description
1 polymer ?
#
loop_
_entity_poly.entity_id
_entity_poly.type
_entity_poly.pdbx_seq_one_letter_code
_entity_poly.pdbx_strand_id
1 'polypeptide(L)' 'MISKDAVILEVVEKHPSTEDVFRNYDDIAGKCIMCHNLFDTLEEFTNIYDIDLDDLITKLNRAKQK' A
#
# COMPACT_ATOMS: atom_id res chain seq x y z
N MET A 1 13.13 3.91 4.01
CA MET A 1 12.73 3.54 2.64
C MET A 1 11.75 2.40 2.80
N ILE A 2 10.58 2.46 2.16
CA ILE A 2 9.61 1.36 2.22
C ILE A 2 10.10 0.26 1.27
N SER A 3 10.22 -0.98 1.76
CA SER A 3 10.62 -2.14 0.96
C SER A 3 9.38 -2.84 0.38
N LYS A 4 9.54 -3.56 -0.73
CA LYS A 4 8.48 -4.36 -1.34
C LYS A 4 7.99 -5.52 -0.44
N ASP A 5 8.87 -6.03 0.42
CA ASP A 5 8.55 -7.10 1.38
C ASP A 5 7.87 -6.55 2.64
N ALA A 6 7.65 -5.24 2.73
CA ALA A 6 6.96 -4.64 3.86
C ALA A 6 5.47 -5.01 3.82
N VAL A 7 4.93 -5.36 5.00
CA VAL A 7 3.49 -5.62 5.16
C VAL A 7 2.74 -4.29 5.20
N ILE A 8 1.57 -4.24 4.56
CA ILE A 8 0.73 -3.03 4.49
C ILE A 8 0.44 -2.47 5.90
N LEU A 9 0.11 -3.33 6.86
CA LEU A 9 -0.10 -2.97 8.26
C LEU A 9 1.10 -2.21 8.84
N GLU A 10 2.32 -2.72 8.67
CA GLU A 10 3.52 -2.08 9.21
C GLU A 10 3.77 -0.70 8.57
N VAL A 11 3.47 -0.58 7.27
CA VAL A 11 3.63 0.68 6.55
C VAL A 11 2.69 1.73 7.10
N VAL A 12 1.41 1.39 7.27
CA VAL A 12 0.38 2.31 7.81
C VAL A 12 0.62 2.61 9.29
N GLU A 13 1.05 1.63 10.09
CA GLU A 13 1.39 1.83 11.50
C GLU A 13 2.56 2.81 11.67
N LYS A 14 3.63 2.64 10.89
CA LYS A 14 4.80 3.53 10.92
C LYS A 14 4.50 4.89 10.30
N HIS A 15 3.63 4.94 9.30
CA HIS A 15 3.31 6.12 8.50
C HIS A 15 1.79 6.20 8.23
N PRO A 16 0.98 6.69 9.18
CA PRO A 16 -0.48 6.73 9.03
C PRO A 16 -0.96 7.53 7.81
N SER A 17 -0.21 8.54 7.37
CA SER A 17 -0.48 9.30 6.14
C SER A 17 -0.44 8.46 4.85
N THR A 18 0.13 7.25 4.89
CA THR A 18 0.13 6.33 3.75
C THR A 18 -1.19 5.60 3.57
N GLU A 19 -2.08 5.59 4.57
CA GLU A 19 -3.40 4.96 4.47
C GLU A 19 -4.22 5.53 3.29
N ASP A 20 -4.15 6.85 3.09
CA ASP A 20 -4.82 7.53 1.97
C ASP A 20 -4.33 7.03 0.60
N VAL A 21 -3.06 6.62 0.51
CA VAL A 21 -2.51 6.04 -0.73
C VAL A 21 -3.21 4.73 -1.03
N PHE A 22 -3.36 3.84 -0.04
CA PHE A 22 -4.04 2.56 -0.22
C PHE A 22 -5.53 2.72 -0.51
N ARG A 23 -6.21 3.67 0.16
CA ARG A 23 -7.63 3.95 -0.09
C ARG A 23 -7.93 4.36 -1.53
N ASN A 24 -6.99 5.01 -2.22
CA ASN A 24 -7.15 5.32 -3.65
C ASN A 24 -7.18 4.07 -4.56
N TYR A 25 -6.74 2.92 -4.05
CA TYR A 25 -6.81 1.66 -4.77
C TYR A 25 -8.04 0.82 -4.39
N ASP A 26 -8.85 1.23 -3.40
CA ASP A 26 -10.05 0.47 -2.99
C ASP A 26 -11.03 0.31 -4.16
N ASP A 27 -11.18 1.36 -4.97
CA ASP A 27 -12.01 1.35 -6.19
C ASP A 27 -11.46 0.38 -7.26
N ILE A 28 -10.13 0.26 -7.36
CA ILE A 28 -9.45 -0.64 -8.30
C ILE A 28 -9.59 -2.10 -7.83
N ALA A 29 -9.41 -2.33 -6.53
CA ALA A 29 -9.55 -3.65 -5.91
C ALA A 29 -11.01 -4.11 -5.81
N GLY A 30 -11.98 -3.19 -5.95
CA GLY A 30 -13.42 -3.45 -5.78
C GLY A 30 -13.82 -3.80 -4.35
N LYS A 31 -12.93 -3.59 -3.38
CA LYS A 31 -13.10 -3.90 -1.96
C LYS A 31 -12.08 -3.11 -1.14
N CYS A 32 -12.34 -2.98 0.15
CA CYS A 32 -11.44 -2.28 1.07
C CYS A 32 -10.12 -3.06 1.21
N ILE A 33 -9.02 -2.49 0.70
CA ILE A 33 -7.68 -3.08 0.76
C ILE A 33 -7.22 -3.21 2.21
N MET A 34 -7.56 -2.23 3.05
CA MET A 34 -7.26 -2.29 4.50
C MET A 34 -8.02 -3.40 5.23
N CYS A 35 -9.07 -3.98 4.65
CA CYS A 35 -9.76 -5.12 5.25
C CYS A 35 -9.27 -6.46 4.67
N HIS A 36 -8.92 -6.48 3.38
CA HIS A 36 -8.64 -7.73 2.66
C HIS A 36 -7.16 -8.05 2.46
N ASN A 37 -6.30 -7.03 2.47
CA ASN A 37 -4.88 -7.16 2.13
C ASN A 37 -3.96 -6.54 3.20
N LEU A 38 -4.51 -6.17 4.37
CA LEU A 38 -3.76 -5.50 5.45
C LEU A 38 -2.51 -6.26 5.89
N PHE A 39 -2.57 -7.59 5.83
CA PHE A 39 -1.50 -8.49 6.25
C PHE A 39 -0.62 -8.98 5.08
N ASP A 40 -0.92 -8.56 3.85
CA ASP A 40 -0.13 -8.89 2.68
C ASP A 40 1.08 -7.96 2.56
N THR A 41 2.13 -8.45 1.91
CA THR A 41 3.26 -7.62 1.50
C THR A 41 2.86 -6.69 0.35
N LEU A 42 3.61 -5.60 0.16
CA LEU A 42 3.39 -4.72 -0.99
C LEU A 42 3.56 -5.47 -2.32
N GLU A 43 4.53 -6.38 -2.42
CA GLU A 43 4.73 -7.21 -3.61
C GLU A 43 3.51 -8.09 -3.90
N GLU A 44 3.00 -8.84 -2.91
CA GLU A 44 1.80 -9.66 -3.07
C GLU A 44 0.58 -8.82 -3.46
N PHE A 45 0.34 -7.73 -2.75
CA PHE A 45 -0.73 -6.79 -3.04
C PHE A 45 -0.68 -6.29 -4.49
N THR A 46 0.50 -5.85 -4.93
CA THR A 46 0.67 -5.34 -6.30
C THR A 46 0.48 -6.41 -7.36
N ASN A 47 0.92 -7.64 -7.11
CA ASN A 47 0.73 -8.77 -8.02
C ASN A 47 -0.75 -9.18 -8.13
N ILE A 48 -1.52 -9.10 -7.04
CA ILE A 48 -2.95 -9.47 -7.03
C ILE A 48 -3.79 -8.56 -7.93
N TYR A 49 -3.48 -7.26 -7.95
CA TYR A 49 -4.27 -6.24 -8.65
C TYR A 49 -3.59 -5.65 -9.89
N ASP A 50 -2.47 -6.25 -10.33
CA ASP A 50 -1.67 -5.77 -11.47
C ASP A 50 -1.28 -4.27 -11.33
N ILE A 51 -0.86 -3.90 -10.11
CA ILE A 51 -0.42 -2.55 -9.77
C ILE A 51 1.11 -2.47 -9.95
N ASP A 52 1.59 -1.34 -10.48
CA ASP A 52 3.02 -1.08 -10.52
C ASP A 52 3.58 -0.84 -9.11
N LEU A 53 4.44 -1.76 -8.66
CA LEU A 53 5.07 -1.75 -7.34
C LEU A 53 5.99 -0.54 -7.14
N ASP A 54 6.75 -0.14 -8.16
CA ASP A 54 7.68 0.99 -8.07
C ASP A 54 6.92 2.32 -7.96
N ASP A 55 5.80 2.45 -8.70
CA ASP A 55 4.89 3.59 -8.57
C ASP A 55 4.23 3.65 -7.18
N LEU A 56 3.74 2.51 -6.67
CA LEU A 56 3.18 2.43 -5.32
C LEU A 56 4.19 2.85 -4.26
N ILE A 57 5.41 2.28 -4.28
CA ILE A 57 6.48 2.63 -3.35
C ILE A 57 6.83 4.12 -3.45
N THR A 58 6.84 4.68 -4.67
CA THR A 58 7.07 6.11 -4.87
C THR A 58 5.98 6.96 -4.22
N LYS A 59 4.70 6.61 -4.39
CA LYS A 59 3.56 7.29 -3.76
C LYS A 59 3.62 7.20 -2.23
N LEU A 60 3.93 6.04 -1.69
CA LEU A 60 4.06 5.83 -0.24
C LEU A 60 5.22 6.65 0.35
N ASN A 61 6.39 6.68 -0.31
CA ASN A 61 7.53 7.50 0.14
C ASN A 61 7.24 9.00 0.06
N ARG A 62 6.37 9.45 -0.87
CA ARG A 62 5.89 10.85 -0.92
C ARG A 62 4.92 11.16 0.23
N ALA A 63 3.97 10.26 0.50
CA ALA A 63 2.99 10.42 1.58
C ALA A 63 3.63 10.43 2.98
N LYS A 64 4.71 9.66 3.17
CA LYS A 64 5.50 9.64 4.42
C LYS A 64 6.02 11.02 4.87
N GLN A 65 6.18 11.99 3.97
CA GLN A 65 6.79 13.28 4.28
C GLN A 65 5.78 14.39 4.66
N LYS A 66 4.49 14.06 4.76
CA LYS A 66 3.47 14.94 5.36
C LYS A 66 3.32 14.65 6.84
#